data_AF-A0A2X1N9P7-F1
#
_entry.id   AF-A0A2X1N9P7-F1
#
_cell.length_a   1.000
_cell.length_b   1.000
_cell.length_c   1.000
_cell.angle_alpha   90.00
_cell.angle_beta   90.00
_cell.angle_gamma   90.00
#
_symmetry.space_group_name_H-M   'P 1'
#
loop_
_entity.id
_entity.type
_entity.pdbx_description
1 polymer ?
#
loop_
_entity_poly.entity_id
_entity_poly.type
_entity_poly.pdbx_seq_one_letter_code
_entity_poly.pdbx_strand_id
1 'polypeptide(L)'
;MVHLHSTWSTALSCLQGLDSSNVIRPFTPYVVMRMGNVPLVPYYRPGDKRIAQDLAELAADNQAFLLANHGPVVCGESLQEAANNMEELEETAKLIFILR
;
A
#
# COMPACT_ATOMS: atom_id res chain seq x y z
N MET A 1 -11.49 6.11 -0.18
CA MET A 1 -10.51 5.22 -0.83
C MET A 1 -9.86 5.96 -1.99
N VAL A 2 -8.54 5.87 -2.12
CA VAL A 2 -7.73 6.39 -3.21
C VAL A 2 -6.89 5.22 -3.74
N HIS A 3 -6.91 5.01 -5.05
CA HIS A 3 -6.03 4.06 -5.74
C HIS A 3 -5.25 4.81 -6.79
N LEU A 4 -3.93 4.62 -6.82
CA LEU A 4 -3.03 5.24 -7.79
C LEU A 4 -2.01 4.22 -8.27
N HIS A 5 -1.34 4.54 -9.38
CA HIS A 5 -0.08 3.91 -9.78
C HIS A 5 1.06 4.88 -9.48
N SER A 6 1.14 5.35 -8.22
CA SER A 6 2.19 6.28 -7.81
C SER A 6 3.56 5.62 -7.94
N THR A 7 4.54 6.38 -8.42
CA THR A 7 5.78 5.86 -8.99
C THR A 7 6.53 4.93 -8.03
N TRP A 8 6.76 5.37 -6.79
CA TRP A 8 7.61 4.65 -5.84
C TRP A 8 6.88 3.51 -5.15
N SER A 9 5.61 3.69 -4.82
CA SER A 9 4.78 2.60 -4.27
C SER A 9 4.58 1.50 -5.32
N THR A 10 4.35 1.85 -6.58
CA THR A 10 4.27 0.87 -7.67
C THR A 10 5.60 0.17 -7.87
N ALA A 11 6.72 0.89 -7.85
CA ALA A 11 8.07 0.29 -7.91
C ALA A 11 8.31 -0.68 -6.74
N LEU A 12 7.91 -0.32 -5.52
CA LEU A 12 7.98 -1.20 -4.35
C LEU A 12 7.15 -2.47 -4.58
N SER A 13 5.93 -2.34 -5.11
CA SER A 13 5.01 -3.47 -5.35
C SER A 13 5.54 -4.51 -6.33
N CYS A 14 6.55 -4.16 -7.13
CA CYS A 14 7.16 -5.04 -8.12
C CYS A 14 8.33 -5.87 -7.57
N LEU A 15 8.77 -5.63 -6.33
CA LEU A 15 9.92 -6.32 -5.76
C LEU A 15 9.58 -7.74 -5.29
N GLN A 16 10.57 -8.63 -5.39
CA GLN A 16 10.50 -9.98 -4.84
C GLN A 16 10.96 -9.98 -3.37
N GLY A 17 10.52 -10.98 -2.61
CA GLY A 17 10.97 -11.20 -1.23
C GLY A 17 10.44 -10.20 -0.21
N LEU A 18 9.38 -9.45 -0.54
CA LEU A 18 8.67 -8.61 0.41
C LEU A 18 7.95 -9.48 1.46
N ASP A 19 7.91 -8.99 2.70
CA ASP A 19 7.00 -9.53 3.71
C ASP A 19 5.56 -9.17 3.32
N SER A 20 4.75 -10.18 3.01
CA SER A 20 3.38 -9.97 2.56
C SER A 20 2.45 -9.47 3.66
N SER A 21 2.82 -9.62 4.93
CA SER A 21 2.04 -9.09 6.06
C SER A 21 2.29 -7.60 6.28
N ASN A 22 3.48 -7.10 5.93
CA ASN A 22 3.81 -5.69 5.99
C ASN A 22 5.00 -5.34 5.08
N VAL A 23 4.73 -4.66 3.96
CA VAL A 23 5.75 -4.28 2.98
C VAL A 23 6.61 -3.08 3.41
N ILE A 24 6.19 -2.35 4.44
CA ILE A 24 6.90 -1.18 4.95
C ILE A 24 7.57 -1.53 6.28
N ARG A 25 8.90 -1.69 6.25
CA ARG A 25 9.70 -1.67 7.49
C ARG A 25 9.80 -0.20 7.96
N PRO A 26 9.23 0.16 9.12
CA PRO A 26 9.15 1.57 9.51
C PRO A 26 10.52 2.12 9.92
N PHE A 27 10.90 3.24 9.31
CA PHE A 27 12.05 4.09 9.68
C PHE A 27 11.62 5.56 9.91
N THR A 28 10.35 5.87 9.64
CA THR A 28 9.64 7.09 10.01
C THR A 28 8.33 6.70 10.71
N PRO A 29 7.77 7.55 11.58
CA PRO A 29 6.64 7.16 12.44
C PRO A 29 5.28 7.17 11.74
N TYR A 30 5.10 7.97 10.69
CA TYR A 30 3.77 8.39 10.25
C TYR A 30 2.97 7.32 9.49
N VAL A 31 3.63 6.41 8.75
CA VAL A 31 2.94 5.25 8.16
C VAL A 31 2.32 4.37 9.24
N VAL A 32 3.05 4.11 10.32
CA VAL A 32 2.57 3.31 11.45
C VAL A 32 1.39 3.99 12.14
N MET A 33 1.51 5.29 12.42
CA MET A 33 0.47 6.05 13.13
C MET A 33 -0.84 6.16 12.33
N ARG A 34 -0.75 6.28 11.00
CA ARG A 34 -1.90 6.60 10.14
C ARG A 34 -2.52 5.39 9.46
N MET A 35 -1.71 4.37 9.14
CA MET A 35 -2.13 3.23 8.33
C MET A 35 -1.84 1.88 8.97
N GLY A 36 -0.93 1.82 9.94
CA GLY A 36 -0.49 0.56 10.55
C GLY A 36 0.35 -0.28 9.59
N ASN A 37 0.01 -1.56 9.47
CA ASN A 37 0.66 -2.45 8.51
C ASN A 37 0.13 -2.22 7.09
N VAL A 38 1.00 -2.44 6.09
CA VAL A 38 0.62 -2.37 4.68
C VAL A 38 0.80 -3.75 4.05
N PRO A 39 -0.23 -4.62 4.05
CA PRO A 39 -0.13 -5.95 3.46
C PRO A 39 0.03 -5.91 1.93
N LEU A 40 0.65 -6.96 1.39
CA LEU A 40 0.79 -7.19 -0.04
C LEU A 40 -0.30 -8.15 -0.53
N VAL A 41 -1.16 -7.67 -1.43
CA VAL A 41 -2.12 -8.53 -2.15
C VAL A 41 -1.39 -9.16 -3.35
N PRO A 42 -1.53 -10.48 -3.58
CA PRO A 42 -0.93 -11.14 -4.73
C PRO A 42 -1.34 -10.51 -6.06
N TYR A 43 -0.46 -10.63 -7.06
CA TYR A 43 -0.79 -10.18 -8.40
C TYR A 43 -1.89 -11.05 -9.01
N TYR A 44 -2.90 -10.38 -9.56
CA TYR A 44 -3.88 -10.98 -10.43
C TYR A 44 -4.05 -10.12 -11.69
N ARG A 45 -4.63 -10.70 -12.74
CA ARG A 45 -4.95 -9.94 -13.95
C ARG A 45 -5.94 -8.82 -13.61
N PRO A 46 -5.78 -7.59 -14.15
CA PRO A 46 -6.75 -6.51 -13.92
C PRO A 46 -8.19 -6.96 -14.22
N GLY A 47 -9.09 -6.68 -13.28
CA GLY A 47 -10.51 -7.11 -13.34
C GLY A 47 -10.80 -8.50 -12.75
N ASP A 48 -9.78 -9.23 -12.27
CA ASP A 48 -9.99 -10.48 -11.54
C ASP A 48 -10.68 -10.22 -10.18
N LYS A 49 -11.70 -11.02 -9.88
CA LYS A 49 -12.50 -10.87 -8.65
C LYS A 49 -11.70 -11.13 -7.37
N ARG A 50 -10.61 -11.90 -7.47
CA ARG A 50 -9.74 -12.21 -6.32
C ARG A 50 -9.08 -10.97 -5.73
N ILE A 51 -8.83 -9.93 -6.54
CA ILE A 51 -8.34 -8.64 -6.05
C ILE A 51 -9.30 -8.07 -5.00
N ALA A 52 -10.60 -8.06 -5.31
CA ALA A 52 -11.61 -7.52 -4.42
C ALA A 52 -11.87 -8.41 -3.20
N GLN A 53 -11.75 -9.74 -3.36
CA GLN A 53 -11.90 -10.70 -2.26
C GLN A 53 -10.77 -10.54 -1.24
N ASP A 54 -9.52 -10.57 -1.68
CA ASP A 54 -8.35 -10.44 -0.81
C ASP A 54 -8.32 -9.05 -0.13
N LEU A 55 -8.65 -7.98 -0.86
CA LEU A 55 -8.80 -6.64 -0.27
C LEU A 55 -9.90 -6.60 0.79
N ALA A 56 -11.06 -7.22 0.54
CA ALA A 56 -12.17 -7.20 1.49
C ALA A 56 -11.84 -7.97 2.78
N GLU A 57 -11.10 -9.09 2.67
CA GLU A 57 -10.62 -9.85 3.84
C GLU A 57 -9.64 -9.05 4.68
N LEU A 58 -8.69 -8.35 4.03
CA LEU A 58 -7.68 -7.55 4.72
C LEU A 58 -8.20 -6.21 5.25
N ALA A 59 -9.29 -5.67 4.69
CA ALA A 59 -9.81 -4.35 5.03
C ALA A 59 -10.44 -4.24 6.43
N ALA A 60 -10.67 -5.36 7.11
CA ALA A 60 -11.10 -5.34 8.51
C ALA A 60 -10.04 -4.71 9.44
N ASP A 61 -8.76 -4.95 9.14
CA ASP A 61 -7.64 -4.62 10.05
C ASP A 61 -6.65 -3.61 9.46
N ASN A 62 -6.79 -3.23 8.18
CA ASN A 62 -5.79 -2.42 7.47
C ASN A 62 -6.43 -1.24 6.74
N GLN A 63 -5.72 -0.11 6.71
CA GLN A 63 -6.13 1.11 6.00
C GLN A 63 -5.38 1.35 4.69
N ALA A 64 -4.36 0.55 4.39
CA ALA A 64 -3.59 0.65 3.16
C ALA A 64 -3.16 -0.75 2.69
N PHE A 65 -3.06 -0.91 1.38
CA PHE A 65 -2.71 -2.18 0.73
C PHE A 65 -1.78 -1.88 -0.41
N LEU A 66 -0.85 -2.80 -0.66
CA LEU A 66 -0.07 -2.79 -1.88
C LEU A 66 -0.52 -3.94 -2.77
N LEU A 67 -0.94 -3.65 -3.99
CA LEU A 67 -1.24 -4.67 -4.99
C LEU A 67 0.06 -5.02 -5.72
N ALA A 68 0.55 -6.26 -5.59
CA ALA A 68 1.79 -6.67 -6.24
C ALA A 68 1.73 -6.41 -7.74
N ASN A 69 2.81 -5.85 -8.30
CA ASN A 69 2.94 -5.45 -9.70
C ASN A 69 1.83 -4.52 -10.21
N HIS A 70 1.25 -3.67 -9.35
CA HIS A 70 0.13 -2.81 -9.73
C HIS A 70 0.14 -1.45 -9.03
N GLY A 71 0.19 -1.39 -7.69
CA GLY A 71 0.26 -0.13 -6.95
C GLY A 71 -0.60 -0.08 -5.68
N PRO A 72 -0.62 1.07 -4.98
CA PRO A 72 -1.28 1.21 -3.70
C PRO A 72 -2.80 1.40 -3.80
N VAL A 73 -3.51 0.91 -2.77
CA VAL A 73 -4.90 1.24 -2.46
C VAL A 73 -4.94 1.72 -1.01
N VAL A 74 -5.46 2.92 -0.76
CA VAL A 74 -5.45 3.54 0.57
C VAL A 74 -6.85 4.03 0.96
N CYS A 75 -7.24 3.75 2.19
CA CYS A 75 -8.50 4.13 2.81
C CYS A 75 -8.30 5.29 3.80
N GLY A 76 -9.42 5.89 4.20
CA GLY A 76 -9.51 6.99 5.15
C GLY A 76 -10.98 7.33 5.38
N GLU A 77 -11.29 8.01 6.48
CA GLU A 77 -12.65 8.40 6.86
C GLU A 77 -13.22 9.49 5.92
N SER A 78 -12.33 10.20 5.22
CA SER A 78 -12.67 11.14 4.16
C SER A 78 -11.75 10.97 2.94
N LEU A 79 -12.14 11.54 1.80
CA LEU A 79 -11.27 11.56 0.62
C LEU A 79 -9.97 12.31 0.90
N GLN A 80 -10.02 13.42 1.65
CA GLN A 80 -8.84 14.20 2.02
C GLN A 80 -7.88 13.37 2.87
N GLU A 81 -8.39 12.64 3.86
CA GLU A 81 -7.56 11.79 4.70
C GLU A 81 -6.94 10.64 3.88
N ALA A 82 -7.72 9.98 3.02
CA ALA A 82 -7.21 8.92 2.14
C ALA A 82 -6.12 9.46 1.18
N ALA A 83 -6.28 10.69 0.67
CA ALA A 83 -5.27 11.35 -0.15
C ALA A 83 -4.01 11.67 0.67
N ASN A 84 -4.14 12.24 1.86
CA ASN A 84 -3.00 12.51 2.74
C ASN A 84 -2.28 11.20 3.15
N ASN A 85 -3.02 10.10 3.36
CA ASN A 85 -2.45 8.79 3.69
C ASN A 85 -1.68 8.21 2.49
N MET A 86 -2.23 8.38 1.27
CA MET A 86 -1.57 8.02 0.02
C MET A 86 -0.26 8.78 -0.19
N GLU A 87 -0.24 10.09 0.06
CA GLU A 87 0.98 10.91 -0.02
C GLU A 87 2.06 10.45 0.97
N GLU A 88 1.67 10.12 2.21
CA GLU A 88 2.59 9.59 3.23
C GLU A 88 3.18 8.23 2.83
N LEU A 89 2.34 7.34 2.28
CA LEU A 89 2.78 6.04 1.78
C LEU A 89 3.77 6.20 0.62
N GLU A 90 3.47 7.09 -0.33
CA GLU A 90 4.32 7.34 -1.49
C GLU A 90 5.67 7.96 -1.10
N GLU A 91 5.69 8.95 -0.20
CA GLU A 91 6.95 9.55 0.24
C GLU A 91 7.78 8.55 1.06
N THR A 92 7.13 7.68 1.85
CA THR A 92 7.82 6.58 2.53
C THR A 92 8.40 5.57 1.55
N ALA A 93 7.64 5.16 0.52
CA ALA A 93 8.13 4.27 -0.52
C ALA A 93 9.31 4.90 -1.27
N LYS A 94 9.27 6.20 -1.56
CA LYS A 94 10.39 6.94 -2.15
C LYS A 94 11.63 6.91 -1.27
N LEU A 95 11.49 7.14 0.03
CA LEU A 95 12.61 7.03 0.98
C LEU A 95 13.21 5.61 0.99
N ILE A 96 12.40 4.55 0.88
CA ILE A 96 12.89 3.16 0.76
C ILE A 96 13.86 3.00 -0.42
N PHE A 97 13.66 3.69 -1.53
CA PHE A 97 14.55 3.61 -2.70
C PHE A 97 15.73 4.58 -2.63
N ILE A 98 15.57 5.75 -2.02
CA ILE A 98 16.64 6.75 -1.85
C ILE A 98 17.68 6.28 -0.82
N LEU A 99 17.24 5.62 0.25
CA LEU A 99 18.10 5.16 1.35
C LEU A 99 18.79 3.80 1.08
N ARG A 100 18.63 3.23 -0.12
CA ARG A 100 19.26 1.96 -0.52
C ARG A 100 20.76 2.08 -0.71
#